data_AF-A0A486XAY1-F1
#
_entry.id   AF-A0A486XAY1-F1
#
_cell.length_a   1.000
_cell.length_b   1.000
_cell.length_c   1.000
_cell.angle_alpha   90.00
_cell.angle_beta   90.00
_cell.angle_gamma   90.00
#
_symmetry.space_group_name_H-M   'P 1'
#
loop_
_entity.id
_entity.type
_entity.pdbx_description
1 polymer ?
#
loop_
_entity_poly.entity_id
_entity_poly.type
_entity_poly.pdbx_seq_one_letter_code
_entity_poly.pdbx_strand_id
1 'polypeptide(L)'
;MKNVIRTPETHPLTWRLRDDKQPVWLDEYRSKNGYEGARKALTGLSPDEIVSQVKDAGLKGRGGAGFSTGLKWSLMPKDESMNIRYLLCNADEMEPGTYKDRLLMEQLPHLLVEGMLISAFALKAYRGYIFLRGEYIEAAVHLRRAIAEATEAGLLGKNIMGTGFDFELFVHTGAGRYICGEETALINSLEGRRANPRSKPPFPATSGVWGKPTCVNNVETLCNVPAILANGVEWYQNISKSKDAGTKLMGFSGRVKNPGLWELPFGTTAREILEDYAGGMRDGLKFKAWQPGGAGTDFLTEAHLDLPMEFESIGKAGSRLGTALAMAVDHEIGMVSLVRNLEEFFARESCGWCTPCRDGLPWSVKILRALERGEGQPGDIETLEQLCRFLGPGKTFCAHAPGAVEPLQSAIKYFREEFEAGIKQPFSNTHLINGIQPNLLKERW
;
A
#
# COMPACT_ATOMS: atom_id res chain seq x y z
N MET A 1 -16.36 9.90 -18.90
CA MET A 1 -15.13 9.14 -18.66
C MET A 1 -14.10 9.60 -19.67
N LYS A 2 -12.97 10.10 -19.19
CA LYS A 2 -11.82 10.51 -20.01
C LYS A 2 -11.26 9.28 -20.73
N ASN A 3 -11.03 9.40 -22.04
CA ASN A 3 -10.42 8.31 -22.81
C ASN A 3 -8.94 8.19 -22.45
N VAL A 4 -8.49 7.00 -22.05
CA VAL A 4 -7.11 6.77 -21.59
C VAL A 4 -6.29 6.18 -22.73
N ILE A 5 -5.49 7.02 -23.37
CA ILE A 5 -4.57 6.60 -24.44
C ILE A 5 -3.24 6.22 -23.79
N ARG A 6 -2.95 4.93 -23.71
CA ARG A 6 -1.71 4.42 -23.13
C ARG A 6 -0.60 4.43 -24.19
N THR A 7 0.52 5.11 -23.92
CA THR A 7 1.67 5.16 -24.84
C THR A 7 2.98 4.80 -24.13
N PRO A 8 4.00 4.28 -24.85
CA PRO A 8 5.30 3.95 -24.26
C PRO A 8 5.98 5.14 -23.55
N GLU A 9 5.73 6.36 -24.01
CA GLU A 9 6.37 7.58 -23.51
C GLU A 9 5.78 8.05 -22.18
N THR A 10 4.53 7.69 -21.89
CA THR A 10 3.76 8.27 -20.78
C THR A 10 3.21 7.24 -19.79
N HIS A 11 3.13 5.97 -20.20
CA HIS A 11 2.50 4.90 -19.41
C HIS A 11 3.44 3.68 -19.26
N PRO A 12 4.62 3.81 -18.62
CA PRO A 12 5.61 2.73 -18.49
C PRO A 12 5.05 1.38 -18.06
N LEU A 13 4.04 1.39 -17.19
CA LEU A 13 3.51 0.20 -16.56
C LEU A 13 2.41 -0.45 -17.40
N THR A 14 1.62 0.31 -18.15
CA THR A 14 0.35 -0.19 -18.71
C THR A 14 0.24 -0.11 -20.22
N TRP A 15 1.17 0.55 -20.93
CA TRP A 15 1.07 0.70 -22.39
C TRP A 15 1.04 -0.62 -23.17
N ARG A 16 1.60 -1.70 -22.60
CA ARG A 16 1.62 -3.02 -23.24
C ARG A 16 0.35 -3.83 -23.03
N LEU A 17 -0.53 -3.43 -22.12
CA LEU A 17 -1.76 -4.15 -21.79
C LEU A 17 -2.60 -4.39 -23.04
N ARG A 18 -3.27 -5.54 -23.04
CA ARG A 18 -4.23 -5.93 -24.07
C ARG A 18 -5.63 -5.45 -23.68
N ASP A 19 -6.44 -5.10 -24.67
CA ASP A 19 -7.82 -4.64 -24.43
C ASP A 19 -8.75 -5.78 -24.01
N ASP A 20 -8.43 -7.01 -24.41
CA ASP A 20 -9.13 -8.24 -23.98
C ASP A 20 -8.75 -8.70 -22.56
N LYS A 21 -7.87 -7.95 -21.88
CA LYS A 21 -7.34 -8.24 -20.53
C LYS A 21 -6.61 -9.57 -20.41
N GLN A 22 -6.24 -10.21 -21.53
CA GLN A 22 -5.41 -11.39 -21.50
C GLN A 22 -3.95 -11.02 -21.15
N PRO A 23 -3.18 -11.96 -20.59
CA PRO A 23 -1.79 -11.68 -20.26
C PRO A 23 -0.92 -11.50 -21.51
N VAL A 24 0.06 -10.60 -21.41
CA VAL A 24 1.11 -10.43 -22.42
C VAL A 24 2.24 -11.41 -22.11
N TRP A 25 2.31 -12.49 -22.91
CA TRP A 25 3.34 -13.52 -22.80
C TRP A 25 4.67 -13.12 -23.45
N LEU A 26 5.71 -13.92 -23.25
CA LEU A 26 7.10 -13.57 -23.59
C LEU A 26 7.29 -12.99 -25.01
N ASP A 27 6.76 -13.62 -26.04
CA ASP A 27 6.97 -13.19 -27.43
C ASP A 27 6.32 -11.83 -27.74
N GLU A 28 5.10 -11.61 -27.24
CA GLU A 28 4.42 -10.32 -27.38
C GLU A 28 5.11 -9.26 -26.52
N TYR A 29 5.59 -9.62 -25.33
CA TYR A 29 6.34 -8.72 -24.48
C TYR A 29 7.62 -8.25 -25.20
N ARG A 30 8.37 -9.17 -25.81
CA ARG A 30 9.58 -8.89 -26.60
C ARG A 30 9.29 -8.06 -27.85
N SER A 31 8.22 -8.36 -28.60
CA SER A 31 7.85 -7.56 -29.78
C SER A 31 7.49 -6.11 -29.44
N LYS A 32 7.08 -5.87 -28.18
CA LYS A 32 6.86 -4.55 -27.59
C LYS A 32 8.07 -4.06 -26.77
N ASN A 33 9.30 -4.34 -27.21
CA ASN A 33 10.55 -3.91 -26.57
C ASN A 33 10.73 -4.38 -25.11
N GLY A 34 10.15 -5.51 -24.74
CA GLY A 34 10.38 -6.15 -23.44
C GLY A 34 11.79 -6.75 -23.34
N TYR A 35 12.38 -6.74 -22.15
CA TYR A 35 13.78 -7.12 -21.86
C TYR A 35 14.85 -6.19 -22.45
N GLU A 36 14.48 -5.11 -23.14
CA GLU A 36 15.45 -4.12 -23.63
C GLU A 36 16.09 -3.32 -22.49
N GLY A 37 15.32 -3.01 -21.44
CA GLY A 37 15.86 -2.39 -20.22
C GLY A 37 16.86 -3.31 -19.52
N ALA A 38 16.52 -4.60 -19.42
CA ALA A 38 17.44 -5.61 -18.90
C ALA A 38 18.70 -5.76 -19.76
N ARG A 39 18.57 -5.80 -21.09
CA ARG A 39 19.72 -5.90 -22.00
C ARG A 39 20.66 -4.72 -21.80
N LYS A 40 20.16 -3.47 -21.84
CA LYS A 40 20.97 -2.27 -21.62
C LYS A 40 21.65 -2.28 -20.24
N ALA A 41 20.92 -2.65 -19.20
CA ALA A 41 21.44 -2.66 -17.84
C ALA A 41 22.54 -3.71 -17.66
N LEU A 42 22.27 -4.96 -18.01
CA LEU A 42 23.17 -6.09 -17.72
C LEU A 42 24.43 -6.10 -18.60
N THR A 43 24.35 -5.62 -19.86
CA THR A 43 25.51 -5.63 -20.77
C THR A 43 26.26 -4.30 -20.83
N GLY A 44 25.70 -3.22 -20.29
CA GLY A 44 26.19 -1.87 -20.50
C GLY A 44 26.47 -1.06 -19.23
N LEU A 45 25.97 -1.50 -18.06
CA LEU A 45 26.11 -0.76 -16.81
C LEU A 45 26.65 -1.67 -15.70
N SER A 46 27.41 -1.08 -14.79
CA SER A 46 27.75 -1.72 -13.52
C SER A 46 26.56 -1.72 -12.56
N PRO A 47 26.54 -2.62 -11.56
CA PRO A 47 25.51 -2.63 -10.52
C PRO A 47 25.35 -1.27 -9.80
N ASP A 48 26.46 -0.59 -9.50
CA ASP A 48 26.45 0.71 -8.81
C ASP A 48 25.88 1.84 -9.69
N GLU A 49 26.09 1.80 -11.01
CA GLU A 49 25.47 2.74 -11.95
C GLU A 49 23.97 2.54 -12.02
N ILE A 50 23.47 1.30 -12.01
CA ILE A 50 22.03 1.00 -11.98
C ILE A 50 21.40 1.52 -10.68
N VAL A 51 22.04 1.29 -9.53
CA VAL A 51 21.58 1.84 -8.24
C VAL A 51 21.52 3.37 -8.29
N SER A 52 22.53 4.01 -8.88
CA SER A 52 22.59 5.47 -9.03
C SER A 52 21.49 5.98 -9.95
N GLN A 53 21.27 5.37 -11.12
CA GLN A 53 20.19 5.76 -12.02
C GLN A 53 18.80 5.62 -11.37
N VAL A 54 18.54 4.54 -10.62
CA VAL A 54 17.26 4.38 -9.90
C VAL A 54 17.11 5.41 -8.77
N LYS A 55 18.21 5.79 -8.12
CA LYS A 55 18.22 6.85 -7.11
C LYS A 55 17.93 8.22 -7.74
N ASP A 56 18.62 8.54 -8.82
CA ASP A 56 18.54 9.83 -9.51
C ASP A 56 17.21 10.00 -10.24
N ALA A 57 16.63 8.89 -10.74
CA ALA A 57 15.24 8.86 -11.24
C ALA A 57 14.21 9.22 -10.17
N GLY A 58 14.58 9.25 -8.88
CA GLY A 58 13.66 9.61 -7.81
C GLY A 58 12.58 8.55 -7.55
N LEU A 59 12.81 7.29 -7.94
CA LEU A 59 11.85 6.20 -7.75
C LEU A 59 11.59 5.97 -6.25
N LYS A 60 10.37 6.28 -5.80
CA LYS A 60 9.89 5.99 -4.45
C LYS A 60 9.19 4.64 -4.36
N GLY A 61 9.27 4.00 -3.21
CA GLY A 61 8.59 2.75 -2.91
C GLY A 61 7.07 2.88 -3.06
N ARG A 62 6.46 1.98 -3.83
CA ARG A 62 5.05 2.02 -4.24
C ARG A 62 4.13 1.15 -3.38
N GLY A 63 4.70 0.51 -2.34
CA GLY A 63 3.95 -0.28 -1.35
C GLY A 63 3.35 0.53 -0.20
N GLY A 64 3.48 1.86 -0.19
CA GLY A 64 2.84 2.72 0.81
C GLY A 64 3.75 3.80 1.41
N ALA A 65 4.95 3.40 1.87
CA ALA A 65 5.81 4.28 2.67
C ALA A 65 6.53 5.39 1.88
N GLY A 66 6.65 5.29 0.55
CA GLY A 66 7.29 6.31 -0.27
C GLY A 66 8.80 6.48 -0.07
N PHE A 67 9.49 5.52 0.55
CA PHE A 67 10.94 5.58 0.76
C PHE A 67 11.72 5.51 -0.58
N SER A 68 12.84 6.23 -0.71
CA SER A 68 13.65 6.21 -1.94
C SER A 68 14.20 4.81 -2.21
N THR A 69 13.86 4.26 -3.39
CA THR A 69 14.27 2.90 -3.79
C THR A 69 15.78 2.83 -4.01
N GLY A 70 16.36 3.81 -4.70
CA GLY A 70 17.82 3.86 -4.89
C GLY A 70 18.59 4.04 -3.58
N LEU A 71 18.06 4.84 -2.63
CA LEU A 71 18.64 4.90 -1.28
C LEU A 71 18.55 3.54 -0.60
N LYS A 72 17.39 2.85 -0.66
CA LYS A 72 17.20 1.51 -0.09
C LYS A 72 18.21 0.51 -0.64
N TRP A 73 18.45 0.56 -1.95
CA TRP A 73 19.43 -0.31 -2.62
C TRP A 73 20.87 0.01 -2.20
N SER A 74 21.21 1.28 -2.01
CA SER A 74 22.55 1.71 -1.55
C SER A 74 22.89 1.25 -0.13
N LEU A 75 21.91 0.81 0.66
CA LEU A 75 22.11 0.25 2.00
C LEU A 75 22.55 -1.21 1.97
N MET A 76 22.50 -1.88 0.81
CA MET A 76 23.02 -3.23 0.69
C MET A 76 24.54 -3.26 0.87
N PRO A 77 25.09 -4.30 1.50
CA PRO A 77 26.54 -4.41 1.70
C PRO A 77 27.30 -4.32 0.39
N LYS A 78 28.42 -3.59 0.39
CA LYS A 78 29.33 -3.55 -0.76
C LYS A 78 30.33 -4.70 -0.77
N ASP A 79 30.48 -5.38 0.36
CA ASP A 79 31.41 -6.50 0.53
C ASP A 79 31.08 -7.65 -0.43
N GLU A 80 31.98 -7.88 -1.39
CA GLU A 80 31.82 -8.90 -2.41
C GLU A 80 32.02 -10.32 -1.87
N SER A 81 32.64 -10.48 -0.69
CA SER A 81 32.73 -11.78 -0.02
C SER A 81 31.36 -12.29 0.44
N MET A 82 30.38 -11.39 0.62
CA MET A 82 28.98 -11.73 0.85
C MET A 82 28.26 -12.05 -0.46
N ASN A 83 28.56 -13.22 -1.02
CA ASN A 83 28.03 -13.68 -2.31
C ASN A 83 26.59 -14.25 -2.24
N ILE A 84 26.04 -14.44 -1.03
CA ILE A 84 24.64 -14.90 -0.83
C ILE A 84 23.79 -13.72 -0.41
N ARG A 85 23.02 -13.18 -1.36
CA ARG A 85 22.08 -12.06 -1.17
C ARG A 85 20.73 -12.38 -1.80
N TYR A 86 19.67 -11.84 -1.23
CA TYR A 86 18.31 -12.11 -1.66
C TYR A 86 17.56 -10.85 -2.08
N LEU A 87 16.73 -10.99 -3.11
CA LEU A 87 15.73 -10.01 -3.49
C LEU A 87 14.34 -10.56 -3.20
N LEU A 88 13.53 -9.85 -2.43
CA LEU A 88 12.13 -10.18 -2.23
C LEU A 88 11.24 -9.19 -2.95
N CYS A 89 10.32 -9.71 -3.75
CA CYS A 89 9.17 -8.96 -4.22
C CYS A 89 8.01 -9.17 -3.23
N ASN A 90 7.58 -8.08 -2.60
CA ASN A 90 6.39 -8.06 -1.77
C ASN A 90 5.15 -7.90 -2.67
N ALA A 91 4.49 -9.04 -2.90
CA ALA A 91 3.23 -9.19 -3.62
C ALA A 91 2.08 -9.60 -2.68
N ASP A 92 2.20 -9.30 -1.38
CA ASP A 92 1.13 -9.51 -0.39
C ASP A 92 0.18 -8.29 -0.37
N GLU A 93 -0.54 -8.09 -1.48
CA GLU A 93 -1.45 -6.98 -1.67
C GLU A 93 -2.78 -7.23 -0.94
N MET A 94 -2.77 -7.07 0.39
CA MET A 94 -3.92 -7.35 1.27
C MET A 94 -4.58 -6.10 1.86
N GLU A 95 -4.03 -4.91 1.64
CA GLU A 95 -4.66 -3.64 2.02
C GLU A 95 -6.05 -3.53 1.35
N PRO A 96 -7.13 -3.33 2.12
CA PRO A 96 -8.46 -3.21 1.55
C PRO A 96 -8.55 -2.05 0.55
N GLY A 97 -9.20 -2.31 -0.59
CA GLY A 97 -9.30 -1.36 -1.71
C GLY A 97 -8.10 -1.35 -2.65
N THR A 98 -7.04 -2.09 -2.36
CA THR A 98 -5.83 -2.13 -3.19
C THR A 98 -5.78 -3.39 -4.09
N TYR A 99 -5.61 -3.20 -5.40
CA TYR A 99 -5.56 -4.27 -6.42
C TYR A 99 -4.70 -3.91 -7.65
N LYS A 100 -3.73 -3.02 -7.46
CA LYS A 100 -2.83 -2.47 -8.50
C LYS A 100 -1.74 -3.45 -8.92
N ASP A 101 -1.21 -4.20 -7.97
CA ASP A 101 -0.13 -5.16 -8.19
C ASP A 101 -0.71 -6.41 -8.84
N ARG A 102 -1.95 -6.78 -8.49
CA ARG A 102 -2.71 -7.84 -9.17
C ARG A 102 -2.74 -7.65 -10.69
N LEU A 103 -3.08 -6.44 -11.14
CA LEU A 103 -3.12 -6.13 -12.58
C LEU A 103 -1.78 -6.41 -13.25
N LEU A 104 -0.67 -5.98 -12.64
CA LEU A 104 0.66 -6.18 -13.19
C LEU A 104 1.04 -7.67 -13.23
N MET A 105 0.75 -8.42 -12.17
CA MET A 105 1.10 -9.84 -12.09
C MET A 105 0.23 -10.73 -12.98
N GLU A 106 -1.06 -10.40 -13.12
CA GLU A 106 -1.98 -11.18 -13.94
C GLU A 106 -1.83 -10.84 -15.42
N GLN A 107 -1.63 -9.57 -15.81
CA GLN A 107 -1.65 -9.17 -17.22
C GLN A 107 -0.27 -8.88 -17.81
N LEU A 108 0.73 -8.53 -17.00
CA LEU A 108 2.10 -8.21 -17.44
C LEU A 108 3.17 -8.94 -16.61
N PRO A 109 3.10 -10.26 -16.43
CA PRO A 109 4.00 -10.98 -15.54
C PRO A 109 5.49 -10.83 -15.93
N HIS A 110 5.80 -10.74 -17.24
CA HIS A 110 7.17 -10.51 -17.70
C HIS A 110 7.74 -9.13 -17.35
N LEU A 111 6.90 -8.10 -17.16
CA LEU A 111 7.35 -6.79 -16.70
C LEU A 111 7.92 -6.88 -15.27
N LEU A 112 7.27 -7.65 -14.39
CA LEU A 112 7.78 -7.91 -13.05
C LEU A 112 9.05 -8.75 -13.09
N VAL A 113 9.08 -9.81 -13.91
CA VAL A 113 10.28 -10.66 -14.06
C VAL A 113 11.48 -9.86 -14.56
N GLU A 114 11.31 -9.00 -15.56
CA GLU A 114 12.35 -8.10 -16.05
C GLU A 114 12.82 -7.13 -14.96
N GLY A 115 11.88 -6.52 -14.24
CA GLY A 115 12.20 -5.62 -13.12
C GLY A 115 13.02 -6.31 -12.04
N MET A 116 12.63 -7.53 -11.66
CA MET A 116 13.38 -8.33 -10.69
C MET A 116 14.75 -8.75 -11.19
N LEU A 117 14.91 -9.07 -12.48
CA LEU A 117 16.21 -9.39 -13.07
C LEU A 117 17.18 -8.21 -12.96
N ILE A 118 16.75 -7.01 -13.37
CA ILE A 118 17.56 -5.79 -13.30
C ILE A 118 17.92 -5.47 -11.85
N SER A 119 16.93 -5.50 -10.95
CA SER A 119 17.14 -5.26 -9.53
C SER A 119 18.09 -6.28 -8.91
N ALA A 120 17.98 -7.56 -9.26
CA ALA A 120 18.86 -8.59 -8.75
C ALA A 120 20.31 -8.37 -9.18
N PHE A 121 20.53 -8.01 -10.44
CA PHE A 121 21.86 -7.65 -10.94
C PHE A 121 22.44 -6.45 -10.18
N ALA A 122 21.65 -5.39 -10.01
CA ALA A 122 22.06 -4.19 -9.26
C ALA A 122 22.41 -4.48 -7.78
N LEU A 123 21.69 -5.42 -7.16
CA LEU A 123 21.86 -5.78 -5.75
C LEU A 123 22.88 -6.93 -5.55
N LYS A 124 23.41 -7.49 -6.65
CA LYS A 124 24.21 -8.72 -6.67
C LYS A 124 23.48 -9.89 -5.98
N ALA A 125 22.16 -9.98 -6.15
CA ALA A 125 21.33 -11.03 -5.58
C ALA A 125 21.28 -12.24 -6.52
N TYR A 126 21.68 -13.40 -6.03
CA TYR A 126 21.64 -14.65 -6.81
C TYR A 126 20.26 -15.32 -6.79
N ARG A 127 19.41 -14.99 -5.81
CA ARG A 127 18.06 -15.54 -5.66
C ARG A 127 17.01 -14.49 -5.35
N GLY A 128 15.88 -14.63 -6.04
CA GLY A 128 14.69 -13.82 -5.86
C GLY A 128 13.50 -14.66 -5.39
N TYR A 129 12.65 -14.08 -4.53
CA TYR A 129 11.36 -14.67 -4.20
C TYR A 129 10.25 -13.63 -4.39
N ILE A 130 9.19 -14.02 -5.10
CA ILE A 130 7.92 -13.29 -5.12
C ILE A 130 7.06 -13.88 -4.01
N PHE A 131 6.90 -13.13 -2.92
CA PHE A 131 6.01 -13.51 -1.82
C PHE A 131 4.61 -13.01 -2.16
N LEU A 132 3.77 -13.92 -2.64
CA LEU A 132 2.45 -13.65 -3.19
C LEU A 132 1.36 -14.06 -2.21
N ARG A 133 0.34 -13.23 -2.00
CA ARG A 133 -0.81 -13.62 -1.16
C ARG A 133 -1.51 -14.88 -1.69
N GLY A 134 -2.01 -15.71 -0.79
CA GLY A 134 -2.59 -17.02 -1.13
C GLY A 134 -3.85 -16.95 -2.00
N GLU A 135 -4.58 -15.82 -1.97
CA GLU A 135 -5.83 -15.65 -2.73
C GLU A 135 -5.59 -15.34 -4.22
N TYR A 136 -4.39 -14.91 -4.62
CA TYR A 136 -4.08 -14.56 -6.01
C TYR A 136 -3.63 -15.80 -6.80
N ILE A 137 -4.56 -16.74 -6.96
CA ILE A 137 -4.32 -18.04 -7.62
C ILE A 137 -3.91 -17.84 -9.09
N GLU A 138 -4.61 -16.96 -9.82
CA GLU A 138 -4.34 -16.66 -11.23
C GLU A 138 -2.96 -16.02 -11.42
N ALA A 139 -2.64 -14.99 -10.61
CA ALA A 139 -1.30 -14.41 -10.60
C ALA A 139 -0.21 -15.45 -10.33
N ALA A 140 -0.44 -16.41 -9.43
CA ALA A 140 0.53 -17.46 -9.14
C ALA A 140 0.79 -18.37 -10.36
N VAL A 141 -0.25 -18.67 -11.14
CA VAL A 141 -0.13 -19.43 -12.40
C VAL A 141 0.65 -18.63 -13.43
N HIS A 142 0.27 -17.36 -13.65
CA HIS A 142 0.89 -16.50 -14.66
C HIS A 142 2.36 -16.21 -14.35
N LEU A 143 2.70 -15.93 -13.10
CA LEU A 143 4.08 -15.71 -12.67
C LEU A 143 4.94 -16.95 -12.81
N ARG A 144 4.45 -18.14 -12.42
CA ARG A 144 5.19 -19.40 -12.62
C ARG A 144 5.45 -19.67 -14.10
N ARG A 145 4.45 -19.43 -14.96
CA ARG A 145 4.60 -19.54 -16.41
C ARG A 145 5.63 -18.56 -16.95
N ALA A 146 5.55 -17.28 -16.60
CA ALA A 146 6.49 -16.26 -17.08
C ALA A 146 7.93 -16.52 -16.60
N ILE A 147 8.11 -17.03 -15.38
CA ILE A 147 9.42 -17.47 -14.88
C ILE A 147 9.94 -18.64 -15.74
N ALA A 148 9.11 -19.65 -16.02
CA ALA A 148 9.51 -20.79 -16.85
C ALA A 148 9.89 -20.34 -18.28
N GLU A 149 9.07 -19.50 -18.92
CA GLU A 149 9.33 -18.92 -20.25
C GLU A 149 10.65 -18.12 -20.25
N ALA A 150 10.90 -17.30 -19.21
CA ALA A 150 12.14 -16.54 -19.08
C ALA A 150 13.37 -17.43 -18.83
N THR A 151 13.24 -18.51 -18.05
CA THR A 151 14.32 -19.48 -17.85
C THR A 151 14.66 -20.23 -19.15
N GLU A 152 13.66 -20.72 -19.87
CA GLU A 152 13.87 -21.41 -21.16
C GLU A 152 14.55 -20.51 -22.19
N ALA A 153 14.20 -19.22 -22.18
CA ALA A 153 14.78 -18.24 -23.08
C ALA A 153 16.14 -17.67 -22.62
N GLY A 154 16.75 -18.21 -21.56
CA GLY A 154 18.06 -17.78 -21.04
C GLY A 154 18.09 -16.40 -20.38
N LEU A 155 16.92 -15.89 -19.97
CA LEU A 155 16.76 -14.61 -19.27
C LEU A 155 16.79 -14.77 -17.73
N LEU A 156 16.69 -16.01 -17.25
CA LEU A 156 16.88 -16.42 -15.85
C LEU A 156 17.75 -17.68 -15.83
N GLY A 157 18.35 -17.99 -14.68
CA GLY A 157 19.24 -19.14 -14.52
C GLY A 157 20.71 -18.72 -14.51
N LYS A 158 21.55 -19.39 -15.30
CA LYS A 158 23.00 -19.19 -15.30
C LYS A 158 23.48 -18.32 -16.46
N ASN A 159 24.54 -17.55 -16.22
CA ASN A 159 25.26 -16.75 -17.21
C ASN A 159 24.32 -15.92 -18.11
N ILE A 160 23.40 -15.20 -17.48
CA ILE A 160 22.32 -14.49 -18.16
C ILE A 160 22.92 -13.47 -19.13
N MET A 161 22.50 -13.53 -20.40
CA MET A 161 23.01 -12.70 -21.49
C MET A 161 24.55 -12.74 -21.67
N GLY A 162 25.23 -13.81 -21.21
CA GLY A 162 26.68 -13.95 -21.33
C GLY A 162 27.48 -13.07 -20.36
N THR A 163 26.84 -12.50 -19.34
CA THR A 163 27.44 -11.52 -18.42
C THR A 163 28.20 -12.14 -17.23
N GLY A 164 28.09 -13.45 -17.04
CA GLY A 164 28.56 -14.16 -15.85
C GLY A 164 27.65 -14.01 -14.63
N PHE A 165 26.52 -13.30 -14.74
CA PHE A 165 25.53 -13.17 -13.67
C PHE A 165 24.52 -14.32 -13.67
N ASP A 166 24.28 -14.88 -12.49
CA ASP A 166 23.30 -15.94 -12.25
C ASP A 166 22.15 -15.40 -11.40
N PHE A 167 20.91 -15.74 -11.75
CA PHE A 167 19.73 -15.38 -10.97
C PHE A 167 18.61 -16.42 -11.09
N GLU A 168 18.19 -16.96 -9.95
CA GLU A 168 17.02 -17.84 -9.84
C GLU A 168 15.86 -17.09 -9.19
N LEU A 169 14.65 -17.25 -9.74
CA LEU A 169 13.44 -16.57 -9.25
C LEU A 169 12.35 -17.59 -8.91
N PHE A 170 11.74 -17.45 -7.74
CA PHE A 170 10.72 -18.38 -7.23
C PHE A 170 9.44 -17.66 -6.80
N VAL A 171 8.29 -18.31 -6.99
CA VAL A 171 7.01 -17.85 -6.42
C VAL A 171 6.74 -18.60 -5.12
N HIS A 172 6.58 -17.87 -4.02
CA HIS A 172 6.14 -18.38 -2.73
C HIS A 172 4.74 -17.84 -2.42
N THR A 173 3.76 -18.72 -2.34
CA THR A 173 2.38 -18.34 -1.99
C THR A 173 2.18 -18.37 -0.47
N GLY A 174 1.77 -17.24 0.10
CA GLY A 174 1.41 -17.10 1.50
C GLY A 174 0.06 -17.73 1.85
N ALA A 175 -0.38 -17.52 3.10
CA ALA A 175 -1.55 -18.15 3.69
C ALA A 175 -2.65 -17.15 4.13
N GLY A 176 -2.73 -16.00 3.47
CA GLY A 176 -3.82 -15.03 3.64
C GLY A 176 -3.78 -14.24 4.95
N ARG A 177 -2.66 -13.56 5.25
CA ARG A 177 -2.50 -12.73 6.45
C ARG A 177 -1.96 -11.35 6.08
N TYR A 178 -2.74 -10.30 6.34
CA TYR A 178 -2.37 -8.93 5.96
C TYR A 178 -1.04 -8.47 6.57
N ILE A 179 -0.72 -8.93 7.77
CA ILE A 179 0.56 -8.60 8.41
C ILE A 179 1.78 -9.08 7.62
N CYS A 180 1.64 -10.08 6.73
CA CYS A 180 2.72 -10.54 5.86
C CYS A 180 3.14 -9.49 4.82
N GLY A 181 2.36 -8.42 4.62
CA GLY A 181 2.75 -7.26 3.83
C GLY A 181 3.80 -6.39 4.52
N GLU A 182 3.99 -6.50 5.84
CA GLU A 182 5.10 -5.84 6.54
C GLU A 182 6.42 -6.55 6.21
N GLU A 183 7.44 -5.80 5.78
CA GLU A 183 8.64 -6.37 5.15
C GLU A 183 9.39 -7.40 6.01
N THR A 184 9.37 -7.28 7.34
CA THR A 184 10.06 -8.22 8.24
C THR A 184 9.17 -9.38 8.70
N ALA A 185 7.86 -9.16 8.80
CA ALA A 185 6.88 -10.23 8.97
C ALA A 185 6.86 -11.15 7.73
N LEU A 186 6.95 -10.56 6.53
CA LEU A 186 7.12 -11.25 5.26
C LEU A 186 8.31 -12.22 5.30
N ILE A 187 9.47 -11.72 5.73
CA ILE A 187 10.68 -12.53 5.85
C ILE A 187 10.46 -13.69 6.83
N ASN A 188 9.85 -13.45 7.99
CA ASN A 188 9.52 -14.54 8.92
C ASN A 188 8.55 -15.56 8.30
N SER A 189 7.53 -15.12 7.58
CA SER A 189 6.60 -16.03 6.90
C SER A 189 7.30 -16.86 5.83
N LEU A 190 8.17 -16.25 5.02
CA LEU A 190 8.94 -16.94 3.98
C LEU A 190 9.88 -18.00 4.58
N GLU A 191 10.43 -17.74 5.77
CA GLU A 191 11.27 -18.70 6.51
C GLU A 191 10.47 -19.82 7.21
N GLY A 192 9.15 -19.87 7.05
CA GLY A 192 8.29 -20.86 7.70
C GLY A 192 8.02 -20.58 9.18
N ARG A 193 8.24 -19.34 9.64
CA ARG A 193 7.93 -18.89 11.01
C ARG A 193 6.58 -18.19 11.03
N ARG A 194 6.05 -17.97 12.24
CA ARG A 194 4.91 -17.07 12.43
C ARG A 194 5.31 -15.66 11.96
N ALA A 195 4.42 -15.00 11.21
CA ALA A 195 4.62 -13.68 10.62
C ALA A 195 4.53 -12.53 11.65
N ASN A 196 5.26 -12.63 12.76
CA ASN A 196 5.49 -11.51 13.64
C ASN A 196 6.60 -10.64 13.03
N PRO A 197 6.49 -9.30 13.01
CA PRO A 197 7.59 -8.45 12.55
C PRO A 197 8.89 -8.69 13.35
N ARG A 198 10.03 -8.30 12.79
CA ARG A 198 11.34 -8.35 13.46
C ARG A 198 11.72 -6.98 14.00
N SER A 199 12.50 -6.96 15.09
CA SER A 199 13.08 -5.72 15.61
C SER A 199 13.99 -5.08 14.56
N LYS A 200 13.93 -3.75 14.47
CA LYS A 200 14.87 -2.93 13.70
C LYS A 200 15.59 -2.00 14.69
N PRO A 201 16.93 -1.97 14.75
CA PRO A 201 17.93 -2.81 14.06
C PRO A 201 18.00 -4.28 14.54
N PRO A 202 18.64 -5.21 13.78
CA PRO A 202 19.31 -5.00 12.48
C PRO A 202 18.31 -4.85 11.32
N PHE A 203 18.66 -4.06 10.31
CA PHE A 203 17.82 -3.87 9.12
C PHE A 203 17.97 -5.04 8.13
N PRO A 204 16.94 -5.35 7.31
CA PRO A 204 16.99 -6.45 6.34
C PRO A 204 18.17 -6.39 5.36
N ALA A 205 18.60 -5.19 5.00
CA ALA A 205 19.76 -4.98 4.11
C ALA A 205 21.04 -5.59 4.70
N THR A 206 21.20 -5.58 6.03
CA THR A 206 22.33 -6.21 6.72
C THR A 206 22.04 -7.68 7.05
N SER A 207 20.86 -7.96 7.61
CA SER A 207 20.46 -9.29 8.04
C SER A 207 18.95 -9.48 7.86
N GLY A 208 18.58 -10.12 6.75
CA GLY A 208 17.21 -10.42 6.36
C GLY A 208 16.93 -11.92 6.35
N VAL A 209 16.53 -12.45 5.20
CA VAL A 209 16.16 -13.86 5.02
C VAL A 209 17.36 -14.75 5.33
N TRP A 210 17.15 -15.72 6.23
CA TRP A 210 18.16 -16.66 6.73
C TRP A 210 19.45 -15.96 7.22
N GLY A 211 19.30 -14.74 7.75
CA GLY A 211 20.42 -13.93 8.25
C GLY A 211 21.32 -13.37 7.15
N LYS A 212 20.86 -13.33 5.89
CA LYS A 212 21.62 -12.81 4.75
C LYS A 212 21.10 -11.45 4.29
N PRO A 213 21.94 -10.61 3.66
CA PRO A 213 21.52 -9.35 3.09
C PRO A 213 20.32 -9.52 2.17
N THR A 214 19.24 -8.79 2.46
CA THR A 214 17.98 -8.91 1.74
C THR A 214 17.41 -7.53 1.43
N CYS A 215 17.05 -7.31 0.17
CA CYS A 215 16.25 -6.15 -0.22
C CYS A 215 14.80 -6.58 -0.48
N VAL A 216 13.83 -5.82 0.03
CA VAL A 216 12.40 -6.07 -0.18
C VAL A 216 11.80 -4.89 -0.93
N ASN A 217 11.15 -5.14 -2.08
CA ASN A 217 10.48 -4.10 -2.87
C ASN A 217 9.07 -4.54 -3.27
N ASN A 218 8.14 -3.58 -3.38
CA ASN A 218 6.79 -3.83 -3.88
C ASN A 218 6.81 -4.13 -5.39
N VAL A 219 5.81 -4.88 -5.88
CA VAL A 219 5.61 -5.22 -7.30
C VAL A 219 5.70 -3.98 -8.19
N GLU A 220 4.87 -2.96 -7.97
CA GLU A 220 4.85 -1.75 -8.80
C GLU A 220 6.20 -1.00 -8.78
N THR A 221 6.94 -1.04 -7.66
CA THR A 221 8.30 -0.47 -7.60
C THR A 221 9.23 -1.18 -8.57
N LEU A 222 9.23 -2.51 -8.57
CA LEU A 222 10.09 -3.31 -9.45
C LEU A 222 9.68 -3.15 -10.91
N CYS A 223 8.39 -3.06 -11.21
CA CYS A 223 7.88 -2.85 -12.58
C CYS A 223 8.23 -1.48 -13.18
N ASN A 224 8.59 -0.48 -12.37
CA ASN A 224 9.08 0.81 -12.89
C ASN A 224 10.55 0.74 -13.36
N VAL A 225 11.33 -0.20 -12.83
CA VAL A 225 12.78 -0.30 -13.08
C VAL A 225 13.10 -0.48 -14.56
N PRO A 226 12.47 -1.41 -15.32
CA PRO A 226 12.80 -1.62 -16.73
C PRO A 226 12.71 -0.36 -17.59
N ALA A 227 11.66 0.44 -17.42
CA ALA A 227 11.46 1.65 -18.22
C ALA A 227 12.47 2.75 -17.87
N ILE A 228 12.83 2.89 -16.58
CA ILE A 228 13.89 3.82 -16.14
C ILE A 228 15.21 3.50 -16.84
N LEU A 229 15.61 2.22 -16.88
CA LEU A 229 16.87 1.81 -17.52
C LEU A 229 16.80 1.82 -19.05
N ALA A 230 15.61 1.63 -19.62
CA ALA A 230 15.42 1.69 -21.07
C ALA A 230 15.48 3.12 -21.63
N ASN A 231 14.87 4.08 -20.92
CA ASN A 231 14.60 5.44 -21.43
C ASN A 231 15.41 6.54 -20.71
N GLY A 232 16.00 6.24 -19.55
CA GLY A 232 16.85 7.16 -18.79
C GLY A 232 16.12 7.92 -17.68
N VAL A 233 16.94 8.51 -16.80
CA VAL A 233 16.53 9.27 -15.60
C VAL A 233 15.68 10.48 -15.94
N GLU A 234 16.14 11.31 -16.89
CA GLU A 234 15.48 12.54 -17.30
C GLU A 234 14.08 12.26 -17.87
N TRP A 235 13.95 11.20 -18.69
CA TRP A 235 12.65 10.78 -19.20
C TRP A 235 11.69 10.48 -18.05
N TYR A 236 12.09 9.68 -17.07
CA TYR A 236 11.20 9.28 -15.97
C TYR A 236 10.79 10.47 -15.08
N GLN A 237 11.71 11.41 -14.84
CA GLN A 237 11.41 12.65 -14.13
C GLN A 237 10.39 13.51 -14.90
N ASN A 238 10.57 13.66 -16.22
CA ASN A 238 9.73 14.50 -17.07
C ASN A 238 8.32 13.96 -17.34
N ILE A 239 8.03 12.70 -17.02
CA ILE A 239 6.65 12.18 -17.07
C ILE A 239 5.75 12.92 -16.06
N SER A 240 6.32 13.26 -14.91
CA SER A 240 5.62 13.92 -13.81
C SER A 240 5.79 15.43 -13.88
N LYS A 241 4.74 16.16 -13.49
CA LYS A 241 4.83 17.62 -13.26
C LYS A 241 5.04 17.96 -11.77
N SER A 242 5.27 16.94 -10.95
CA SER A 242 5.45 17.00 -9.52
C SER A 242 6.91 16.91 -9.10
N LYS A 243 7.19 17.17 -7.81
CA LYS A 243 8.43 16.75 -7.15
C LYS A 243 8.57 15.22 -7.09
N ASP A 244 7.46 14.49 -7.06
CA ASP A 244 7.45 13.03 -7.14
C ASP A 244 7.59 12.59 -8.60
N ALA A 245 8.60 11.79 -8.91
CA ALA A 245 8.91 11.40 -10.28
C ALA A 245 8.09 10.19 -10.78
N GLY A 246 7.89 10.16 -12.10
CA GLY A 246 7.25 9.08 -12.84
C GLY A 246 5.72 9.00 -12.71
N THR A 247 5.20 7.80 -12.92
CA THR A 247 3.78 7.47 -12.79
C THR A 247 3.49 6.65 -11.54
N LYS A 248 2.19 6.53 -11.25
CA LYS A 248 1.61 5.70 -10.20
C LYS A 248 0.33 5.06 -10.72
N LEU A 249 0.10 3.82 -10.36
CA LEU A 249 -1.21 3.21 -10.46
C LEU A 249 -2.12 3.83 -9.39
N MET A 250 -3.05 4.70 -9.82
CA MET A 250 -3.99 5.43 -8.97
C MET A 250 -5.44 5.14 -9.37
N GLY A 251 -6.38 5.34 -8.46
CA GLY A 251 -7.78 5.04 -8.78
C GLY A 251 -8.75 5.39 -7.66
N PHE A 252 -10.03 5.18 -7.94
CA PHE A 252 -11.12 5.32 -6.98
C PHE A 252 -11.95 4.04 -6.93
N SER A 253 -12.30 3.64 -5.71
CA SER A 253 -13.27 2.61 -5.37
C SER A 253 -14.46 3.21 -4.62
N GLY A 254 -15.40 2.38 -4.19
CA GLY A 254 -16.66 2.82 -3.56
C GLY A 254 -17.78 3.02 -4.56
N ARG A 255 -18.82 3.79 -4.17
CA ARG A 255 -20.01 4.03 -5.00
C ARG A 255 -19.83 5.17 -6.01
N VAL A 256 -18.72 5.10 -6.77
CA VAL A 256 -18.47 5.92 -7.96
C VAL A 256 -19.10 5.27 -9.21
N LYS A 257 -19.25 6.03 -10.30
CA LYS A 257 -19.83 5.51 -11.55
C LYS A 257 -18.96 4.42 -12.16
N ASN A 258 -17.65 4.66 -12.20
CA ASN A 258 -16.68 3.77 -12.83
C ASN A 258 -15.50 3.53 -11.87
N PRO A 259 -15.65 2.64 -10.88
CA PRO A 259 -14.52 2.28 -10.03
C PRO A 259 -13.44 1.63 -10.89
N GLY A 260 -12.19 2.01 -10.67
CA GLY A 260 -11.12 1.60 -11.56
C GLY A 260 -9.75 2.05 -11.10
N LEU A 261 -8.79 1.64 -11.91
CA LEU A 261 -7.37 1.88 -11.74
C LEU A 261 -6.79 2.39 -13.06
N TRP A 262 -6.01 3.46 -12.98
CA TRP A 262 -5.36 4.10 -14.10
C TRP A 262 -3.90 4.39 -13.76
N GLU A 263 -3.02 4.26 -14.74
CA GLU A 263 -1.66 4.76 -14.61
C GLU A 263 -1.66 6.25 -14.89
N LEU A 264 -1.30 7.05 -13.88
CA LEU A 264 -1.33 8.50 -13.95
C LEU A 264 0.02 9.08 -13.50
N PRO A 265 0.48 10.19 -14.08
CA PRO A 265 1.65 10.90 -13.57
C PRO A 265 1.38 11.45 -12.17
N PHE A 266 2.42 11.54 -11.34
CA PHE A 266 2.30 12.31 -10.11
C PHE A 266 1.93 13.77 -10.42
N GLY A 267 1.14 14.37 -9.53
CA GLY A 267 0.58 15.72 -9.71
C GLY A 267 -0.87 15.75 -10.20
N THR A 268 -1.41 14.64 -10.72
CA THR A 268 -2.86 14.55 -11.00
C THR A 268 -3.64 14.73 -9.69
N THR A 269 -4.68 15.59 -9.71
CA THR A 269 -5.47 15.90 -8.51
C THR A 269 -6.48 14.79 -8.21
N ALA A 270 -6.84 14.62 -6.93
CA ALA A 270 -7.87 13.64 -6.56
C ALA A 270 -9.22 13.94 -7.25
N ARG A 271 -9.55 15.22 -7.45
CA ARG A 271 -10.72 15.66 -8.21
C ARG A 271 -10.70 15.15 -9.64
N GLU A 272 -9.57 15.31 -10.34
CA GLU A 272 -9.44 14.82 -11.71
C GLU A 272 -9.68 13.31 -11.77
N ILE A 273 -9.07 12.52 -10.86
CA ILE A 273 -9.28 11.07 -10.84
C ILE A 273 -10.74 10.72 -10.54
N LEU A 274 -11.38 11.41 -9.59
CA LEU A 274 -12.77 11.15 -9.22
C LEU A 274 -13.76 11.54 -10.33
N GLU A 275 -13.66 12.76 -10.86
CA GLU A 275 -14.65 13.34 -11.77
C GLU A 275 -14.41 12.93 -13.23
N ASP A 276 -13.17 13.01 -13.71
CA ASP A 276 -12.86 12.74 -15.13
C ASP A 276 -12.73 11.25 -15.43
N TYR A 277 -12.01 10.51 -14.57
CA TYR A 277 -11.74 9.09 -14.78
C TYR A 277 -12.85 8.20 -14.20
N ALA A 278 -13.17 8.34 -12.91
CA ALA A 278 -14.23 7.56 -12.29
C ALA A 278 -15.65 8.04 -12.65
N GLY A 279 -15.80 9.26 -13.19
CA GLY A 279 -17.09 9.81 -13.61
C GLY A 279 -17.95 10.35 -12.48
N GLY A 280 -17.35 10.64 -11.32
CA GLY A 280 -18.04 11.09 -10.12
C GLY A 280 -18.77 9.99 -9.36
N MET A 281 -19.59 10.40 -8.39
CA MET A 281 -20.45 9.52 -7.61
C MET A 281 -21.58 8.94 -8.47
N ARG A 282 -22.10 7.76 -8.09
CA ARG A 282 -23.33 7.21 -8.72
C ARG A 282 -24.49 8.18 -8.59
N ASP A 283 -25.42 8.13 -9.54
CA ASP A 283 -26.55 9.05 -9.59
C ASP A 283 -27.36 9.01 -8.28
N GLY A 284 -27.71 10.18 -7.76
CA GLY A 284 -28.39 10.35 -6.46
C GLY A 284 -27.47 10.36 -5.25
N LEU A 285 -26.20 9.96 -5.38
CA LEU A 285 -25.24 9.97 -4.28
C LEU A 285 -24.41 11.26 -4.26
N LYS A 286 -24.17 11.79 -3.05
CA LYS A 286 -23.29 12.92 -2.80
C LYS A 286 -21.99 12.45 -2.16
N PHE A 287 -20.88 13.05 -2.56
CA PHE A 287 -19.58 12.80 -1.95
C PHE A 287 -19.55 13.32 -0.50
N LYS A 288 -18.96 12.56 0.42
CA LYS A 288 -18.85 12.90 1.85
C LYS A 288 -17.38 12.96 2.29
N ALA A 289 -16.64 11.90 2.00
CA ALA A 289 -15.25 11.74 2.40
C ALA A 289 -14.52 10.80 1.45
N TRP A 290 -13.21 10.67 1.63
CA TRP A 290 -12.40 9.69 0.92
C TRP A 290 -11.15 9.30 1.70
N GLN A 291 -10.61 8.11 1.42
CA GLN A 291 -9.28 7.71 1.88
C GLN A 291 -8.32 7.71 0.69
N PRO A 292 -7.19 8.43 0.72
CA PRO A 292 -6.32 8.58 -0.45
C PRO A 292 -5.48 7.35 -0.80
N GLY A 293 -5.06 6.57 0.20
CA GLY A 293 -4.03 5.55 0.01
C GLY A 293 -4.40 4.11 0.29
N GLY A 294 -5.55 3.86 0.92
CA GLY A 294 -5.98 2.56 1.40
C GLY A 294 -6.70 2.68 2.74
N ALA A 295 -7.19 1.55 3.25
CA ALA A 295 -7.94 1.46 4.49
C ALA A 295 -7.23 2.07 5.71
N GLY A 296 -5.90 1.98 5.77
CA GLY A 296 -5.11 2.44 6.90
C GLY A 296 -4.69 3.91 6.82
N THR A 297 -5.37 4.74 6.02
CA THR A 297 -5.06 6.17 5.87
C THR A 297 -6.18 7.05 6.41
N ASP A 298 -5.84 8.22 6.97
CA ASP A 298 -6.83 9.19 7.44
C ASP A 298 -7.81 9.57 6.31
N PHE A 299 -9.09 9.70 6.65
CA PHE A 299 -10.09 10.30 5.79
C PHE A 299 -9.77 11.77 5.51
N LEU A 300 -9.98 12.14 4.25
CA LEU A 300 -10.03 13.51 3.78
C LEU A 300 -11.45 13.84 3.34
N THR A 301 -11.78 15.13 3.33
CA THR A 301 -13.10 15.64 2.91
C THR A 301 -13.05 16.24 1.52
N GLU A 302 -14.20 16.70 1.01
CA GLU A 302 -14.32 17.41 -0.28
C GLU A 302 -13.34 18.58 -0.42
N ALA A 303 -13.03 19.28 0.68
CA ALA A 303 -12.08 20.40 0.72
C ALA A 303 -10.65 20.02 0.26
N HIS A 304 -10.35 18.73 0.18
CA HIS A 304 -9.02 18.22 -0.17
C HIS A 304 -8.97 17.59 -1.57
N LEU A 305 -10.07 17.59 -2.34
CA LEU A 305 -10.10 16.96 -3.66
C LEU A 305 -9.17 17.64 -4.67
N ASP A 306 -8.92 18.94 -4.52
CA ASP A 306 -8.02 19.69 -5.40
C ASP A 306 -6.53 19.47 -5.09
N LEU A 307 -6.21 18.65 -4.07
CA LEU A 307 -4.82 18.30 -3.78
C LEU A 307 -4.25 17.37 -4.86
N PRO A 308 -2.99 17.59 -5.27
CA PRO A 308 -2.29 16.66 -6.12
C PRO A 308 -1.99 15.35 -5.37
N MET A 309 -2.17 14.21 -6.04
CA MET A 309 -1.99 12.86 -5.49
C MET A 309 -0.49 12.51 -5.37
N GLU A 310 0.14 13.10 -4.37
CA GLU A 310 1.59 13.05 -4.12
C GLU A 310 1.88 12.80 -2.64
N PHE A 311 3.07 12.28 -2.33
CA PHE A 311 3.41 11.91 -0.95
C PHE A 311 3.45 13.13 -0.02
N GLU A 312 4.07 14.24 -0.46
CA GLU A 312 4.21 15.45 0.35
C GLU A 312 2.87 16.18 0.53
N SER A 313 2.11 16.34 -0.56
CA SER A 313 0.86 17.11 -0.60
C SER A 313 -0.24 16.46 0.25
N ILE A 314 -0.43 15.15 0.12
CA ILE A 314 -1.37 14.41 0.97
C ILE A 314 -0.88 14.33 2.42
N GLY A 315 0.44 14.18 2.62
CA GLY A 315 1.08 14.23 3.95
C GLY A 315 0.75 15.51 4.72
N LYS A 316 0.84 16.67 4.05
CA LYS A 316 0.53 17.98 4.62
C LYS A 316 -0.95 18.16 4.97
N ALA A 317 -1.85 17.44 4.29
CA ALA A 317 -3.28 17.42 4.60
C ALA A 317 -3.62 16.58 5.84
N GLY A 318 -2.63 15.87 6.41
CA GLY A 318 -2.81 15.01 7.57
C GLY A 318 -3.25 13.59 7.25
N SER A 319 -3.08 13.15 6.00
CA SER A 319 -3.27 11.75 5.58
C SER A 319 -2.00 11.24 4.89
N ARG A 320 -2.06 10.06 4.24
CA ARG A 320 -0.91 9.47 3.53
C ARG A 320 -1.35 8.95 2.16
N LEU A 321 -0.51 9.16 1.15
CA LEU A 321 -0.80 8.68 -0.20
C LEU A 321 -0.87 7.14 -0.27
N GLY A 322 -0.16 6.42 0.59
CA GLY A 322 -0.23 4.96 0.68
C GLY A 322 -0.05 4.27 -0.68
N THR A 323 -1.02 3.42 -1.04
CA THR A 323 -1.05 2.69 -2.31
C THR A 323 -1.63 3.51 -3.47
N ALA A 324 -2.13 4.72 -3.21
CA ALA A 324 -2.83 5.63 -4.13
C ALA A 324 -4.13 5.09 -4.77
N LEU A 325 -4.67 4.00 -4.21
CA LEU A 325 -6.02 3.52 -4.54
C LEU A 325 -7.00 4.08 -3.52
N ALA A 326 -7.71 5.13 -3.94
CA ALA A 326 -8.61 5.85 -3.09
C ALA A 326 -9.95 5.14 -2.91
N MET A 327 -10.62 5.38 -1.79
CA MET A 327 -11.99 4.95 -1.54
C MET A 327 -12.89 6.16 -1.36
N ALA A 328 -13.88 6.35 -2.23
CA ALA A 328 -14.91 7.38 -2.06
C ALA A 328 -16.01 6.91 -1.11
N VAL A 329 -16.39 7.78 -0.18
CA VAL A 329 -17.48 7.59 0.77
C VAL A 329 -18.58 8.58 0.43
N ASP A 330 -19.80 8.08 0.24
CA ASP A 330 -20.96 8.91 -0.02
C ASP A 330 -21.76 9.24 1.25
N HIS A 331 -22.68 10.18 1.12
CA HIS A 331 -23.50 10.72 2.22
C HIS A 331 -24.42 9.72 2.94
N GLU A 332 -24.74 8.55 2.36
CA GLU A 332 -25.59 7.56 3.03
C GLU A 332 -24.79 6.62 3.94
N ILE A 333 -23.45 6.61 3.84
CA ILE A 333 -22.60 5.75 4.66
C ILE A 333 -22.36 6.43 6.02
N GLY A 334 -22.81 5.78 7.09
CA GLY A 334 -22.50 6.21 8.45
C GLY A 334 -21.02 5.96 8.79
N MET A 335 -20.32 6.99 9.27
CA MET A 335 -18.88 6.93 9.54
C MET A 335 -18.54 5.99 10.69
N VAL A 336 -19.41 5.89 11.70
CA VAL A 336 -19.23 4.91 12.79
C VAL A 336 -19.23 3.49 12.25
N SER A 337 -20.18 3.15 11.36
CA SER A 337 -20.27 1.82 10.75
C SER A 337 -19.08 1.51 9.84
N LEU A 338 -18.67 2.49 9.03
CA LEU A 338 -17.52 2.36 8.14
C LEU A 338 -16.24 2.11 8.94
N VAL A 339 -15.94 2.96 9.93
CA VAL A 339 -14.73 2.81 10.75
C VAL A 339 -14.78 1.54 11.58
N ARG A 340 -15.95 1.14 12.10
CA ARG A 340 -16.14 -0.14 12.79
C ARG A 340 -15.72 -1.31 11.90
N ASN A 341 -16.09 -1.29 10.62
CA ASN A 341 -15.69 -2.33 9.66
C ASN A 341 -14.17 -2.34 9.43
N LEU A 342 -13.54 -1.17 9.29
CA LEU A 342 -12.09 -1.05 9.13
C LEU A 342 -11.34 -1.55 10.39
N GLU A 343 -11.75 -1.10 11.57
CA GLU A 343 -11.17 -1.51 12.85
C GLU A 343 -11.36 -3.02 13.10
N GLU A 344 -12.49 -3.61 12.68
CA GLU A 344 -12.72 -5.05 12.74
C GLU A 344 -11.76 -5.83 11.84
N PHE A 345 -11.48 -5.32 10.64
CA PHE A 345 -10.43 -5.86 9.79
C PHE A 345 -9.06 -5.78 10.48
N PHE A 346 -8.65 -4.59 10.96
CA PHE A 346 -7.34 -4.43 11.59
C PHE A 346 -7.18 -5.24 12.88
N ALA A 347 -8.23 -5.39 13.68
CA ALA A 347 -8.24 -6.24 14.86
C ALA A 347 -8.02 -7.71 14.49
N ARG A 348 -8.68 -8.19 13.43
CA ARG A 348 -8.53 -9.57 12.92
C ARG A 348 -7.13 -9.83 12.36
N GLU A 349 -6.56 -8.83 11.68
CA GLU A 349 -5.27 -8.94 11.00
C GLU A 349 -4.05 -8.64 11.90
N SER A 350 -4.27 -8.28 13.16
CA SER A 350 -3.21 -8.13 14.14
C SER A 350 -2.42 -9.43 14.34
N CYS A 351 -1.08 -9.38 14.29
CA CYS A 351 -0.25 -10.53 14.63
C CYS A 351 -0.27 -10.90 16.12
N GLY A 352 -0.83 -10.04 16.98
CA GLY A 352 -0.95 -10.26 18.42
C GLY A 352 0.33 -10.01 19.23
N TRP A 353 1.38 -9.44 18.62
CA TRP A 353 2.66 -9.22 19.30
C TRP A 353 2.61 -8.11 20.36
N CYS A 354 2.05 -6.94 20.03
CA CYS A 354 1.99 -5.81 20.97
C CYS A 354 0.67 -5.82 21.73
N THR A 355 0.72 -5.72 23.05
CA THR A 355 -0.45 -5.48 23.92
C THR A 355 -1.36 -4.35 23.40
N PRO A 356 -0.87 -3.12 23.09
CA PRO A 356 -1.74 -2.05 22.60
C PRO A 356 -2.49 -2.40 21.30
N CYS A 357 -1.86 -3.17 20.40
CA CYS A 357 -2.49 -3.60 19.15
C CYS A 357 -3.47 -4.76 19.36
N ARG A 358 -3.00 -5.81 20.05
CA ARG A 358 -3.75 -7.06 20.31
C ARG A 358 -5.02 -6.79 21.10
N ASP A 359 -4.94 -5.96 22.14
CA ASP A 359 -6.04 -5.75 23.08
C ASP A 359 -6.78 -4.42 22.80
N GLY A 360 -6.08 -3.41 22.26
CA GLY A 360 -6.66 -2.10 21.99
C GLY A 360 -7.57 -2.05 20.77
N LEU A 361 -7.22 -2.70 19.65
CA LEU A 361 -8.07 -2.72 18.44
C LEU A 361 -9.41 -3.45 18.68
N PRO A 362 -9.46 -4.62 19.35
CA PRO A 362 -10.76 -5.20 19.71
C PRO A 362 -11.61 -4.29 20.62
N TRP A 363 -10.96 -3.44 21.44
CA TRP A 363 -11.65 -2.50 22.31
C TRP A 363 -12.28 -1.34 21.52
N SER A 364 -11.58 -0.78 20.51
CA SER A 364 -12.18 0.22 19.61
C SER A 364 -13.41 -0.37 18.90
N VAL A 365 -13.32 -1.59 18.38
CA VAL A 365 -14.45 -2.30 17.75
C VAL A 365 -15.63 -2.47 18.71
N LYS A 366 -15.38 -2.80 19.98
CA LYS A 366 -16.43 -2.95 20.99
C LYS A 366 -17.18 -1.64 21.22
N ILE A 367 -16.46 -0.53 21.37
CA ILE A 367 -17.07 0.80 21.56
C ILE A 367 -17.85 1.21 20.31
N LEU A 368 -17.25 1.06 19.12
CA LEU A 368 -17.89 1.42 17.86
C LEU A 368 -19.19 0.63 17.61
N ARG A 369 -19.24 -0.66 17.99
CA ARG A 369 -20.47 -1.47 17.96
C ARG A 369 -21.54 -0.95 18.93
N ALA A 370 -21.16 -0.41 20.10
CA ALA A 370 -22.11 0.18 21.03
C ALA A 370 -22.66 1.50 20.48
N LEU A 371 -21.80 2.36 19.93
CA LEU A 371 -22.20 3.62 19.28
C LEU A 371 -23.14 3.36 18.09
N GLU A 372 -22.83 2.38 17.24
CA GLU A 372 -23.68 2.01 16.09
C GLU A 372 -25.09 1.53 16.52
N ARG A 373 -25.21 0.92 17.71
CA ARG A 373 -26.50 0.47 18.28
C ARG A 373 -27.23 1.52 19.13
N GLY A 374 -26.68 2.73 19.29
CA GLY A 374 -27.24 3.73 20.21
C GLY A 374 -27.07 3.36 21.70
N GLU A 375 -26.11 2.48 22.00
CA GLU A 375 -25.80 1.97 23.34
C GLU A 375 -24.54 2.62 23.95
N GLY A 376 -23.90 3.56 23.23
CA GLY A 376 -22.69 4.24 23.68
C GLY A 376 -22.89 4.99 25.00
N GLN A 377 -21.83 5.11 25.78
CA GLN A 377 -21.84 5.76 27.10
C GLN A 377 -21.07 7.09 27.06
N PRO A 378 -21.42 8.06 27.93
CA PRO A 378 -20.56 9.23 28.16
C PRO A 378 -19.13 8.77 28.50
N GLY A 379 -18.11 9.30 27.80
CA GLY A 379 -16.71 8.87 27.95
C GLY A 379 -16.19 7.91 26.87
N ASP A 380 -17.07 7.31 26.06
CA ASP A 380 -16.67 6.35 25.03
C ASP A 380 -15.86 7.00 23.91
N ILE A 381 -16.23 8.22 23.49
CA ILE A 381 -15.51 8.93 22.42
C ILE A 381 -14.12 9.35 22.91
N GLU A 382 -14.00 9.84 24.14
CA GLU A 382 -12.72 10.19 24.76
C GLU A 382 -11.82 8.96 24.91
N THR A 383 -12.41 7.79 25.16
CA THR A 383 -11.70 6.51 25.19
C THR A 383 -11.18 6.15 23.80
N LEU A 384 -11.97 6.31 22.74
CA LEU A 384 -11.51 6.11 21.36
C LEU A 384 -10.34 7.05 21.01
N GLU A 385 -10.41 8.32 21.39
CA GLU A 385 -9.31 9.28 21.18
C GLU A 385 -8.04 8.91 21.96
N GLN A 386 -8.19 8.38 23.18
CA GLN A 386 -7.07 7.83 23.94
C GLN A 386 -6.44 6.64 23.22
N LEU A 387 -7.25 5.73 22.66
CA LEU A 387 -6.74 4.62 21.84
C LEU A 387 -5.97 5.13 20.63
N CYS A 388 -6.50 6.10 19.86
CA CYS A 388 -5.77 6.69 18.73
C CYS A 388 -4.38 7.20 19.16
N ARG A 389 -4.28 7.81 20.34
CA ARG A 389 -2.99 8.26 20.90
C ARG A 389 -2.09 7.11 21.34
N PHE A 390 -2.61 6.03 21.92
CA PHE A 390 -1.80 4.91 22.42
C PHE A 390 -1.36 3.92 21.34
N LEU A 391 -2.12 3.79 20.27
CA LEU A 391 -1.80 2.96 19.12
C LEU A 391 -1.01 3.69 18.02
N GLY A 392 -0.85 5.02 18.15
CA GLY A 392 -0.12 5.85 17.21
C GLY A 392 1.39 5.54 17.09
N PRO A 393 2.09 6.23 16.16
CA PRO A 393 3.49 5.97 15.86
C PRO A 393 4.41 6.01 17.09
N GLY A 394 5.37 5.08 17.14
CA GLY A 394 6.38 5.02 18.21
C GLY A 394 5.92 4.31 19.50
N LYS A 395 4.68 3.84 19.59
CA LYS A 395 4.13 3.14 20.76
C LYS A 395 3.85 1.66 20.52
N THR A 396 4.06 1.19 19.30
CA THR A 396 3.81 -0.18 18.86
C THR A 396 4.99 -0.67 18.02
N PHE A 397 5.10 -1.99 17.86
CA PHE A 397 6.29 -2.62 17.27
C PHE A 397 6.36 -2.49 15.74
N CYS A 398 5.22 -2.31 15.08
CA CYS A 398 5.14 -2.12 13.63
C CYS A 398 4.06 -1.09 13.27
N ALA A 399 3.99 -0.70 12.00
CA ALA A 399 3.06 0.31 11.52
C ALA A 399 1.59 -0.15 11.40
N HIS A 400 1.27 -1.41 11.73
CA HIS A 400 -0.10 -1.95 11.68
C HIS A 400 -1.07 -1.17 12.57
N ALA A 401 -0.76 -1.03 13.86
CA ALA A 401 -1.62 -0.32 14.81
C ALA A 401 -1.73 1.19 14.51
N PRO A 402 -0.64 1.90 14.16
CA PRO A 402 -0.73 3.28 13.71
C PRO A 402 -1.66 3.43 12.49
N GLY A 403 -1.49 2.60 11.46
CA GLY A 403 -2.35 2.62 10.28
C GLY A 403 -3.80 2.27 10.60
N ALA A 404 -4.05 1.37 11.56
CA ALA A 404 -5.39 0.98 11.96
C ALA A 404 -6.20 2.13 12.56
N VAL A 405 -5.57 3.01 13.35
CA VAL A 405 -6.27 4.09 14.06
C VAL A 405 -6.31 5.43 13.32
N GLU A 406 -5.56 5.59 12.22
CA GLU A 406 -5.67 6.76 11.32
C GLU A 406 -7.10 6.99 10.78
N PRO A 407 -7.81 5.99 10.22
CA PRO A 407 -9.20 6.19 9.77
C PRO A 407 -10.13 6.55 10.95
N LEU A 408 -9.94 5.97 12.14
CA LEU A 408 -10.73 6.31 13.32
C LEU A 408 -10.48 7.75 13.79
N GLN A 409 -9.22 8.16 13.86
CA GLN A 409 -8.81 9.50 14.28
C GLN A 409 -9.43 10.57 13.40
N SER A 410 -9.28 10.45 12.08
CA SER A 410 -9.85 11.39 11.12
C SER A 410 -11.37 11.36 11.09
N ALA A 411 -11.99 10.18 11.25
CA ALA A 411 -13.45 10.09 11.33
C ALA A 411 -14.01 10.83 12.55
N ILE A 412 -13.40 10.68 13.73
CA ILE A 412 -13.76 11.45 14.93
C ILE A 412 -13.53 12.95 14.69
N LYS A 413 -12.43 13.32 14.04
CA LYS A 413 -12.10 14.73 13.75
C LYS A 413 -13.14 15.41 12.86
N TYR A 414 -13.55 14.76 11.77
CA TYR A 414 -14.42 15.37 10.75
C TYR A 414 -15.92 15.08 10.93
N PHE A 415 -16.28 14.00 11.63
CA PHE A 415 -17.66 13.50 11.71
C PHE A 415 -18.07 13.17 13.15
N ARG A 416 -17.54 13.91 14.14
CA ARG A 416 -17.81 13.70 15.58
C ARG A 416 -19.29 13.56 15.90
N GLU A 417 -20.13 14.38 15.27
CA GLU A 417 -21.59 14.38 15.44
C GLU A 417 -22.22 13.01 15.19
N GLU A 418 -21.68 12.20 14.26
CA GLU A 418 -22.16 10.84 14.01
C GLU A 418 -21.79 9.87 15.14
N PHE A 419 -20.68 10.11 15.84
CA PHE A 419 -20.30 9.35 17.03
C PHE A 419 -21.16 9.76 18.22
N GLU A 420 -21.40 11.06 18.42
CA GLU A 420 -22.24 11.60 19.49
C GLU A 420 -23.69 11.14 19.36
N ALA A 421 -24.22 11.00 18.14
CA ALA A 421 -25.55 10.45 17.88
C ALA A 421 -25.72 9.00 18.37
N GLY A 422 -24.63 8.25 18.51
CA GLY A 422 -24.60 6.88 19.03
C GLY A 422 -24.57 6.78 20.56
N ILE A 423 -24.44 7.91 21.26
CA ILE A 423 -24.46 7.95 22.72
C ILE A 423 -25.89 7.80 23.22
N LYS A 424 -26.11 6.81 24.08
CA LYS A 424 -27.39 6.60 24.73
C LYS A 424 -27.72 7.85 25.54
N GLN A 425 -28.83 8.51 25.19
CA GLN A 425 -29.30 9.62 26.00
C GLN A 425 -29.57 9.13 27.42
N PRO A 426 -29.17 9.90 28.45
CA PRO A 426 -29.40 9.50 29.83
C PRO A 426 -30.90 9.30 30.05
N PHE A 427 -31.29 8.05 30.33
CA PHE A 427 -32.62 7.76 30.80
C PHE A 427 -32.71 8.23 32.26
N SER A 428 -33.34 9.38 32.46
CA SER A 428 -33.64 9.94 33.76
C SER A 428 -35.02 9.47 34.19
N ASN A 429 -35.10 8.55 35.16
CA ASN A 429 -36.35 8.24 35.87
C ASN A 429 -36.65 9.32 36.92
N THR A 430 -35.73 10.26 37.11
CA THR A 430 -35.94 11.45 37.94
C THR A 430 -36.89 12.38 37.19
N HIS A 431 -38.18 12.20 37.43
CA HIS A 431 -39.14 13.29 37.30
C HIS A 431 -38.73 14.39 38.28
N LEU A 432 -38.75 15.65 37.84
CA LEU A 432 -38.81 16.77 38.77
C LEU A 432 -40.03 16.53 39.68
N ILE A 433 -39.78 16.15 40.94
CA ILE A 433 -40.83 16.15 41.94
C ILE A 433 -41.15 17.62 42.18
N ASN A 434 -42.20 18.13 41.54
CA ASN A 434 -42.82 19.41 41.88
C ASN A 434 -43.40 19.29 43.30
N GLY A 435 -42.56 19.38 44.33
CA GLY A 435 -43.05 19.14 45.69
C GLY A 435 -42.06 19.20 46.84
N ILE A 436 -40.75 19.32 46.64
CA ILE A 436 -39.86 19.58 47.79
C ILE A 436 -39.78 21.10 48.00
N GLN A 437 -40.61 21.60 48.91
CA GLN A 437 -40.52 22.98 49.39
C GLN A 437 -39.13 23.24 50.02
N PRO A 438 -38.50 24.40 49.74
CA PRO A 438 -37.20 24.77 50.30
C PRO A 438 -37.25 25.25 51.76
N ASN A 439 -37.95 24.52 52.64
CA ASN A 439 -38.25 24.99 54.01
C ASN A 439 -37.63 24.14 55.14
N LEU A 440 -36.43 23.60 54.99
CA LEU A 440 -35.71 22.97 56.11
C LEU A 440 -34.18 23.22 56.17
N LEU A 441 -33.66 24.24 55.47
CA LEU A 441 -32.25 24.63 55.58
C LEU A 441 -31.98 25.84 56.49
N LYS A 442 -32.99 26.32 57.23
CA LYS A 442 -32.82 27.38 58.21
C LYS A 442 -33.66 27.09 59.45
N GLU A 443 -33.20 26.19 60.31
CA GLU A 443 -33.41 26.28 61.76
C GLU A 443 -32.72 25.14 62.52
N ARG A 444 -31.62 25.51 63.18
CA ARG A 444 -31.14 25.14 64.54
C ARG A 444 -29.62 24.97 64.52
N TRP A 445 -28.89 26.05 64.81
CA TRP A 445 -28.30 26.36 66.11
C TRP A 445 -27.94 27.85 66.13
#